data_AF-A0A1R1HZ79-F1
#
_entry.id   AF-A0A1R1HZ79-F1
#
_cell.length_a   1.000
_cell.length_b   1.000
_cell.length_c   1.000
_cell.angle_alpha   90.00
_cell.angle_beta   90.00
_cell.angle_gamma   90.00
#
_symmetry.space_group_name_H-M   'P 1'
#
loop_
_entity.id
_entity.type
_entity.pdbx_description
1 polymer ?
#
loop_
_entity_poly.entity_id
_entity_poly.type
_entity_poly.pdbx_seq_one_letter_code
_entity_poly.pdbx_strand_id
1 'polypeptide(L)'
;IQIARQIDEDTPYCLFNQPMIVEGIGDVLTPLDLDMDLYYLIIKPSFGVSTKSFLKRFKDFTDLKMFNRCLEAIHTNDYKLLVENTHNDFQHPVIKRNTRLKKVVRILEKQGLEGVCMSGSGTSIYGLS
;
A
#
# COMPACT_ATOMS: atom_id res chain seq x y z
N ILE A 1 -19.81 6.55 -8.89
CA ILE A 1 -19.50 5.44 -7.96
C ILE A 1 -20.19 4.13 -8.36
N GLN A 2 -21.53 4.04 -8.40
CA GLN A 2 -22.24 2.77 -8.67
C GLN A 2 -21.82 2.07 -9.98
N ILE A 3 -21.71 2.81 -11.08
CA ILE A 3 -21.26 2.26 -12.38
C ILE A 3 -19.78 1.84 -12.32
N ALA A 4 -18.92 2.67 -11.71
CA ALA A 4 -17.49 2.39 -11.58
C ALA A 4 -17.22 1.06 -10.84
N ARG A 5 -18.00 0.75 -9.80
CA ARG A 5 -17.89 -0.52 -9.07
C ARG A 5 -18.19 -1.76 -9.91
N GLN A 6 -18.96 -1.62 -10.99
CA GLN A 6 -19.23 -2.74 -11.90
C GLN A 6 -18.03 -3.06 -12.80
N ILE A 7 -17.07 -2.14 -12.91
CA ILE A 7 -15.84 -2.31 -13.69
C ILE A 7 -14.80 -3.06 -12.86
N ASP A 8 -14.42 -2.49 -11.71
CA ASP A 8 -13.44 -3.05 -10.78
C ASP A 8 -13.54 -2.37 -9.39
N GLU A 9 -13.03 -3.02 -8.35
CA GLU A 9 -13.01 -2.52 -6.96
C GLU A 9 -12.23 -1.21 -6.80
N ASP A 10 -11.18 -0.98 -7.59
CA ASP A 10 -10.34 0.23 -7.51
C ASP A 10 -10.87 1.39 -8.38
N THR A 11 -11.79 1.12 -9.32
CA THR A 11 -12.29 2.15 -10.26
C THR A 11 -13.00 3.32 -9.58
N PRO A 12 -13.80 3.15 -8.50
CA PRO A 12 -14.43 4.26 -7.80
C PRO A 12 -13.43 5.30 -7.27
N TYR A 13 -12.33 4.85 -6.69
CA TYR A 13 -11.28 5.73 -6.15
C TYR A 13 -10.60 6.53 -7.28
N CYS A 14 -10.29 5.89 -8.40
CA CYS A 14 -9.65 6.51 -9.56
C CYS A 14 -10.42 7.72 -10.15
N LEU A 15 -11.71 7.87 -9.86
CA LEU A 15 -12.52 9.00 -10.34
C LEU A 15 -12.17 10.32 -9.65
N PHE A 16 -11.63 10.28 -8.44
CA PHE A 16 -11.45 11.48 -7.62
C PHE A 16 -10.07 12.13 -7.79
N ASN A 17 -9.10 11.37 -8.30
CA ASN A 17 -7.74 11.84 -8.60
C ASN A 17 -7.10 12.66 -7.45
N GLN A 18 -7.32 12.21 -6.21
CA GLN A 18 -6.78 12.83 -5.00
C GLN A 18 -6.58 11.74 -3.93
N PRO A 19 -5.73 11.97 -2.90
CA PRO A 19 -5.58 11.04 -1.80
C PRO A 19 -6.90 10.84 -1.05
N MET A 20 -7.21 9.59 -0.70
CA MET A 20 -8.43 9.23 0.01
C MET A 20 -8.17 8.10 0.99
N ILE A 21 -8.90 8.12 2.10
CA ILE A 21 -9.13 6.94 2.92
C ILE A 21 -10.18 6.09 2.21
N VAL A 22 -9.85 4.82 2.00
CA VAL A 22 -10.70 3.85 1.29
C VAL A 22 -11.06 2.73 2.26
N GLU A 23 -12.35 2.56 2.51
CA GLU A 23 -12.89 1.58 3.45
C GLU A 23 -13.93 0.66 2.78
N GLY A 24 -14.41 -0.33 3.55
CA GLY A 24 -15.38 -1.30 3.08
C GLY A 24 -14.76 -2.22 2.02
N ILE A 25 -15.42 -2.29 0.86
CA ILE A 25 -14.90 -3.04 -0.30
C ILE A 25 -14.42 -2.10 -1.41
N GLY A 26 -13.89 -0.94 -1.03
CA GLY A 26 -13.48 0.11 -1.97
C GLY A 26 -14.56 1.14 -2.27
N ASP A 27 -15.62 1.20 -1.47
CA ASP A 27 -16.82 1.97 -1.76
C ASP A 27 -17.15 3.10 -0.77
N VAL A 28 -16.50 3.09 0.39
CA VAL A 28 -16.54 4.21 1.35
C VAL A 28 -15.25 5.01 1.14
N LEU A 29 -15.41 6.21 0.58
CA LEU A 29 -14.31 7.07 0.15
C LEU A 29 -14.38 8.39 0.90
N THR A 30 -13.36 8.67 1.70
CA THR A 30 -13.23 9.92 2.46
C THR A 30 -12.00 10.67 1.96
N PRO A 31 -12.12 11.90 1.43
CA PRO A 31 -10.98 12.71 1.04
C PRO A 31 -9.95 12.84 2.16
N LEU A 32 -8.66 12.82 1.80
CA LEU A 32 -7.56 12.99 2.72
C LEU A 32 -6.67 14.12 2.22
N ASP A 33 -6.56 15.18 3.00
CA ASP A 33 -5.63 16.28 2.71
C ASP A 33 -4.21 15.81 2.99
N LEU A 34 -3.40 15.69 1.94
CA LEU A 34 -1.99 15.33 2.01
C LEU A 34 -1.15 16.51 1.51
N ASP A 35 -0.59 17.27 2.46
CA ASP A 35 0.28 18.42 2.19
C ASP A 35 1.76 18.07 2.44
N MET A 36 2.17 16.92 1.87
CA MET A 36 3.52 16.39 1.98
C MET A 36 4.04 15.99 0.60
N ASP A 37 5.20 16.52 0.22
CA ASP A 37 5.89 16.08 -0.99
C ASP A 37 6.53 14.70 -0.74
N LEU A 38 6.05 13.70 -1.48
CA LEU A 38 6.53 12.33 -1.37
C LEU A 38 7.17 11.88 -2.68
N TYR A 39 8.43 11.46 -2.60
CA TYR A 39 9.17 10.92 -3.73
C TYR A 39 9.18 9.40 -3.66
N TYR A 40 8.71 8.76 -4.73
CA TYR A 40 8.59 7.30 -4.80
C TYR A 40 9.53 6.74 -5.86
N LEU A 41 10.28 5.68 -5.50
CA LEU A 41 10.80 4.74 -6.48
C LEU A 41 9.86 3.53 -6.53
N ILE A 42 9.23 3.30 -7.68
CA ILE A 42 8.37 2.14 -7.91
C ILE A 42 9.12 1.09 -8.73
N ILE A 43 9.21 -0.13 -8.20
CA ILE A 43 9.69 -1.30 -8.93
C ILE A 43 8.48 -2.18 -9.25
N LYS A 44 8.26 -2.42 -10.55
CA LYS A 44 7.34 -3.46 -11.05
C LYS A 44 8.15 -4.66 -11.52
N PRO A 45 8.24 -5.76 -10.74
CA PRO A 45 8.91 -6.95 -11.22
C PRO A 45 8.18 -7.56 -12.43
N SER A 46 8.95 -8.20 -13.32
CA SER A 46 8.44 -8.90 -14.50
C SER A 46 7.63 -10.16 -14.18
N PHE A 47 7.53 -10.54 -12.90
CA PHE A 47 6.72 -11.63 -12.41
C PHE A 47 5.56 -11.09 -11.58
N GLY A 48 4.39 -11.71 -11.72
CA GLY A 48 3.30 -11.60 -10.76
C GLY A 48 3.41 -12.66 -9.67
N VAL A 49 2.49 -12.65 -8.71
CA VAL A 49 2.27 -13.80 -7.84
C VAL A 49 0.84 -14.28 -8.02
N SER A 50 0.62 -15.59 -8.16
CA SER A 50 -0.71 -16.21 -8.26
C SER A 50 -1.38 -16.27 -6.88
N THR A 51 -1.41 -15.15 -6.18
CA THR A 51 -1.73 -15.08 -4.75
C THR A 51 -3.17 -14.71 -4.48
N LYS A 52 -3.93 -14.36 -5.52
CA LYS A 52 -5.38 -14.09 -5.42
C LYS A 52 -6.12 -15.15 -4.61
N SER A 53 -5.84 -16.44 -4.80
CA SER A 53 -6.55 -17.52 -4.10
C SER A 53 -6.24 -17.59 -2.60
N PHE A 54 -4.99 -17.31 -2.20
CA PHE A 54 -4.61 -17.29 -0.79
C PHE A 54 -5.01 -15.98 -0.12
N LEU A 55 -4.86 -14.85 -0.82
CA LEU A 55 -5.22 -13.52 -0.32
C LEU A 55 -6.72 -13.43 -0.05
N LYS A 56 -7.56 -14.07 -0.87
CA LYS A 56 -8.99 -14.25 -0.60
C LYS A 56 -9.32 -14.94 0.72
N ARG A 57 -8.38 -15.70 1.29
CA ARG A 57 -8.53 -16.41 2.57
C ARG A 57 -7.71 -15.77 3.69
N PHE A 58 -7.04 -14.66 3.41
CA PHE A 58 -6.25 -13.94 4.40
C PHE A 58 -7.18 -13.30 5.43
N LYS A 59 -6.88 -13.53 6.71
CA LYS A 59 -7.68 -13.02 7.84
C LYS A 59 -6.84 -12.31 8.90
N ASP A 60 -5.51 -12.33 8.74
CA ASP A 60 -4.55 -11.85 9.74
C ASP A 60 -4.20 -10.39 9.46
N PHE A 61 -5.20 -9.51 9.55
CA PHE A 61 -5.00 -8.07 9.37
C PHE A 61 -4.37 -7.45 10.62
N THR A 62 -3.48 -6.47 10.41
CA THR A 62 -2.95 -5.68 11.51
C THR A 62 -4.09 -4.88 12.14
N ASP A 63 -3.98 -4.59 13.44
CA ASP A 63 -4.93 -3.67 14.07
C ASP A 63 -4.86 -2.26 13.43
N LEU A 64 -5.85 -1.43 13.73
CA LEU A 64 -5.90 -0.06 13.20
C LEU A 64 -4.83 0.87 13.78
N LYS A 65 -3.95 0.41 14.67
CA LYS A 65 -2.95 1.27 15.30
C LYS A 65 -1.99 1.85 14.28
N MET A 66 -1.45 1.02 13.38
CA MET A 66 -0.51 1.49 12.35
C MET A 66 -1.20 2.43 11.37
N PHE A 67 -2.44 2.12 10.98
CA PHE A 67 -3.27 3.01 10.17
C PHE A 67 -3.47 4.38 10.83
N ASN A 68 -3.86 4.40 12.11
CA ASN A 68 -4.05 5.64 12.86
C ASN A 68 -2.77 6.46 12.98
N ARG A 69 -1.61 5.80 13.10
CA ARG A 69 -0.30 6.47 13.09
C ARG A 69 0.05 7.07 11.73
N CYS A 70 -0.28 6.40 10.62
CA CYS A 70 -0.14 6.99 9.29
C CYS A 70 -1.04 8.22 9.11
N LEU A 71 -2.30 8.17 9.59
CA LEU A 71 -3.18 9.32 9.56
C LEU A 71 -2.66 10.48 10.42
N GLU A 72 -2.17 10.18 11.62
CA GLU A 72 -1.48 11.15 12.48
C GLU A 72 -0.33 11.81 11.73
N ALA A 73 0.54 11.01 11.11
CA ALA A 73 1.68 11.49 10.34
C ALA A 73 1.29 12.42 9.18
N ILE A 74 0.22 12.10 8.46
CA ILE A 74 -0.27 12.93 7.36
C ILE A 74 -0.82 14.26 7.89
N HIS A 75 -1.61 14.23 8.97
CA HIS A 75 -2.16 15.46 9.58
C HIS A 75 -1.10 16.35 10.23
N THR A 76 -0.03 15.77 10.77
CA THR A 76 1.07 16.52 11.40
C THR A 76 2.23 16.82 10.47
N ASN A 77 2.15 16.40 9.20
CA ASN A 77 3.22 16.46 8.22
C ASN A 77 4.54 15.83 8.71
N ASP A 78 4.44 14.73 9.46
CA ASP A 78 5.58 13.99 10.02
C ASP A 78 5.97 12.83 9.10
N TYR A 79 6.89 13.10 8.18
CA TYR A 79 7.41 12.10 7.23
C TYR A 79 8.00 10.88 7.95
N LYS A 80 8.69 11.08 9.07
CA LYS A 80 9.33 9.98 9.80
C LYS A 80 8.28 9.03 10.39
N LEU A 81 7.24 9.59 11.00
CA LEU A 81 6.12 8.81 11.51
C LEU A 81 5.39 8.07 10.38
N LEU A 82 5.28 8.68 9.21
CA LEU A 82 4.68 8.06 8.04
C LEU A 82 5.48 6.83 7.58
N VAL A 83 6.80 6.95 7.38
CA VAL A 83 7.64 5.84 6.91
C VAL A 83 7.69 4.69 7.91
N GLU A 84 7.69 4.99 9.22
CA GLU A 84 7.73 3.98 10.28
C GLU A 84 6.43 3.17 10.40
N ASN A 85 5.29 3.73 9.98
CA ASN A 85 3.97 3.11 10.11
C ASN A 85 3.36 2.65 8.78
N THR A 86 4.00 3.00 7.66
CA THR A 86 3.63 2.51 6.32
C THR A 86 3.75 0.99 6.27
N HIS A 87 2.65 0.31 5.93
CA HIS A 87 2.60 -1.14 5.90
C HIS A 87 1.60 -1.66 4.87
N ASN A 88 1.71 -2.96 4.60
CA ASN A 88 0.76 -3.71 3.80
C ASN A 88 0.68 -5.13 4.37
N ASP A 89 -0.47 -5.51 4.88
CA ASP A 89 -0.67 -6.82 5.53
C ASP A 89 -0.43 -8.01 4.59
N PHE A 90 -0.59 -7.81 3.28
CA PHE A 90 -0.29 -8.84 2.28
C PHE A 90 1.21 -8.99 2.01
N GLN A 91 2.04 -8.01 2.34
CA GLN A 91 3.47 -8.06 2.03
C GLN A 91 4.16 -9.26 2.67
N HIS A 92 4.00 -9.46 3.99
CA HIS A 92 4.64 -10.56 4.72
C HIS A 92 4.28 -11.96 4.18
N PRO A 93 2.99 -12.34 4.03
CA PRO A 93 2.64 -13.65 3.50
C PRO A 93 3.05 -13.82 2.03
N VAL A 94 3.09 -12.76 1.21
CA VAL A 94 3.59 -12.83 -0.17
C VAL A 94 5.11 -13.05 -0.18
N ILE A 95 5.87 -12.30 0.61
CA ILE A 95 7.33 -12.42 0.74
C ILE A 95 7.74 -13.82 1.22
N LYS A 96 7.00 -14.41 2.18
CA LYS A 96 7.24 -15.78 2.65
C LYS A 96 7.17 -16.81 1.52
N ARG A 97 6.28 -16.61 0.54
CA ARG A 97 6.09 -17.52 -0.61
C ARG A 97 6.92 -17.13 -1.83
N ASN A 98 7.49 -15.92 -1.86
CA ASN A 98 8.22 -15.41 -3.02
C ASN A 98 9.55 -14.76 -2.60
N THR A 99 10.62 -15.58 -2.63
CA THR A 99 11.97 -15.15 -2.29
C THR A 99 12.52 -14.09 -3.26
N ARG A 100 12.01 -13.99 -4.49
CA ARG A 100 12.40 -12.93 -5.44
C ARG A 100 11.87 -11.57 -4.97
N LEU A 101 10.63 -11.51 -4.46
CA LEU A 101 10.09 -10.27 -3.89
C LEU A 101 10.86 -9.85 -2.64
N LYS A 102 11.24 -10.81 -1.78
CA LYS A 102 12.11 -10.56 -0.62
C LYS A 102 13.44 -9.90 -1.02
N LYS A 103 14.03 -10.32 -2.15
CA LYS A 103 15.28 -9.72 -2.66
C LYS A 103 15.06 -8.28 -3.11
N VAL A 104 13.94 -7.97 -3.78
CA VAL A 104 13.62 -6.60 -4.21
C VAL A 104 13.51 -5.67 -3.02
N VAL A 105 12.71 -6.02 -2.00
CA VAL A 105 12.56 -5.22 -0.77
C VAL A 105 13.92 -4.93 -0.13
N ARG A 106 14.74 -5.97 0.06
CA ARG A 106 16.09 -5.81 0.63
C ARG A 106 17.04 -4.96 -0.20
N ILE A 107 16.89 -4.94 -1.52
CA ILE A 107 17.71 -4.09 -2.39
C ILE A 107 17.31 -2.63 -2.15
N LEU A 108 16.02 -2.33 -2.15
CA LEU A 108 15.52 -0.96 -1.91
C LEU A 108 15.96 -0.42 -0.54
N GLU A 109 15.77 -1.21 0.52
CA GLU A 109 16.22 -0.85 1.88
C GLU A 109 17.74 -0.60 1.91
N LYS A 110 18.53 -1.45 1.24
CA LYS A 110 20.00 -1.28 1.16
C LYS A 110 20.44 -0.07 0.34
N GLN A 111 19.60 0.42 -0.58
CA GLN A 111 19.85 1.66 -1.31
C GLN A 111 19.44 2.91 -0.51
N GLY A 112 18.95 2.74 0.72
CA GLY A 112 18.57 3.85 1.59
C GLY A 112 17.13 4.32 1.42
N LEU A 113 16.29 3.59 0.69
CA LEU A 113 14.87 3.91 0.63
C LEU A 113 14.16 3.52 1.93
N GLU A 114 13.26 4.38 2.35
CA GLU A 114 12.43 4.23 3.55
C GLU A 114 11.02 3.77 3.19
N GLY A 115 10.22 3.38 4.18
CA GLY A 115 8.81 3.00 3.97
C GLY A 115 8.59 1.92 2.89
N VAL A 116 9.57 1.03 2.68
CA VAL A 116 9.55 0.08 1.56
C VAL A 116 8.38 -0.89 1.69
N CYS A 117 7.44 -0.80 0.76
CA CYS A 117 6.16 -1.46 0.88
C CYS A 117 5.59 -1.90 -0.46
N MET A 118 4.79 -2.97 -0.43
CA MET A 118 4.05 -3.48 -1.57
C MET A 118 2.83 -2.60 -1.84
N SER A 119 2.54 -2.33 -3.10
CA SER A 119 1.31 -1.63 -3.50
C SER A 119 0.17 -2.65 -3.70
N GLY A 120 -0.89 -2.52 -2.92
CA GLY A 120 -2.07 -3.40 -2.99
C GLY A 120 -1.73 -4.89 -2.84
N SER A 121 -2.25 -5.73 -3.72
CA SER A 121 -1.94 -7.18 -3.73
C SER A 121 -0.57 -7.54 -4.35
N GLY A 122 0.19 -6.54 -4.82
CA GLY A 122 1.50 -6.70 -5.46
C GLY A 122 1.44 -7.08 -6.94
N THR A 123 2.57 -7.33 -7.61
CA THR A 123 3.95 -7.41 -7.09
C THR A 123 4.73 -6.10 -7.08
N SER A 124 4.10 -4.97 -7.40
CA SER A 124 4.77 -3.68 -7.33
C SER A 124 5.22 -3.39 -5.90
N ILE A 125 6.47 -2.98 -5.74
CA ILE A 125 7.04 -2.48 -4.50
C ILE A 125 7.40 -1.02 -4.73
N TYR A 126 7.12 -0.16 -3.77
CA TYR A 126 7.65 1.20 -3.73
C TYR A 126 8.60 1.37 -2.53
N GLY A 127 9.46 2.39 -2.61
CA GLY A 127 10.19 2.93 -1.49
C GLY A 127 10.18 4.46 -1.56
N LEU A 128 10.23 5.10 -0.40
CA LEU A 128 10.25 6.55 -0.21
C LEU A 128 11.69 7.04 -0.11
N SER A 129 11.93 8.28 -0.56
CA SER A 129 13.23 8.97 -0.52
C SER A 129 13.09 10.39 0.01
#